data_AF-J6UEF7-F1
#
_entry.id   AF-J6UEF7-F1
#
_cell.length_a   1.000
_cell.length_b   1.000
_cell.length_c   1.000
_cell.angle_alpha   90.00
_cell.angle_beta   90.00
_cell.angle_gamma   90.00
#
_symmetry.space_group_name_H-M   'P 1'
#
loop_
_entity.id
_entity.type
_entity.pdbx_description
1 polymer ?
#
loop_
_entity_poly.entity_id
_entity_poly.type
_entity_poly.pdbx_seq_one_letter_code
_entity_poly.pdbx_strand_id
1 'polypeptide(L)'
;MNTEVNRAIRPQANMGGVKAERWLIAPRAGDCNDYAVTKRHQLIAQGWPAHALLLAEVVIASGEHHLVLVARTDEGDLVLDNLNANIRPWTATRYRWVRVQSPKNPLFWATLARPAA
;
A
#
# COMPACT_ATOMS: atom_id res chain seq x y z
N MET A 1 -1.11 4.83 -13.70
CA MET A 1 -1.51 4.15 -12.44
C MET A 1 -1.00 4.85 -11.16
N ASN A 2 0.22 4.62 -10.66
CA ASN A 2 0.65 5.21 -9.37
C ASN A 2 0.50 6.74 -9.33
N THR A 3 1.12 7.42 -10.29
CA THR A 3 1.05 8.89 -10.44
C THR A 3 -0.38 9.40 -10.66
N GLU A 4 -1.22 8.61 -11.34
CA GLU A 4 -2.59 8.98 -11.66
C GLU A 4 -3.47 8.99 -10.41
N VAL A 5 -3.44 7.92 -9.62
CA VAL A 5 -4.17 7.86 -8.33
C VAL A 5 -3.62 8.91 -7.37
N ASN A 6 -2.29 9.10 -7.32
CA ASN A 6 -1.66 10.11 -6.46
C ASN A 6 -2.14 11.54 -6.78
N ARG A 7 -2.53 11.81 -8.03
CA ARG A 7 -3.08 13.11 -8.46
C ARG A 7 -4.60 13.18 -8.29
N ALA A 8 -5.31 12.06 -8.41
CA ALA A 8 -6.77 12.02 -8.39
C ALA A 8 -7.38 12.14 -6.98
N ILE A 9 -6.68 11.65 -5.96
CA ILE A 9 -7.12 11.70 -4.56
C ILE A 9 -6.36 12.83 -3.87
N ARG A 10 -7.06 13.71 -3.13
CA ARG A 10 -6.43 14.72 -2.28
C ARG A 10 -6.05 14.11 -0.92
N PRO A 11 -4.81 14.28 -0.42
CA PRO A 11 -4.44 13.75 0.88
C PRO A 11 -5.30 14.32 2.01
N GLN A 12 -5.85 13.46 2.85
CA GLN A 12 -6.62 13.83 4.03
C GLN A 12 -6.48 12.73 5.09
N ALA A 13 -5.82 13.03 6.21
CA ALA A 13 -5.65 12.08 7.30
C ALA A 13 -6.97 11.73 8.00
N ASN A 14 -7.13 10.46 8.39
CA ASN A 14 -8.21 10.03 9.26
C ASN A 14 -7.94 10.42 10.73
N MET A 15 -8.59 11.49 11.19
CA MET A 15 -8.46 11.99 12.57
C MET A 15 -9.31 11.20 13.59
N GLY A 16 -10.21 10.33 13.13
CA GLY A 16 -11.08 9.53 14.00
C GLY A 16 -10.49 8.16 14.38
N GLY A 17 -9.28 7.85 13.89
CA GLY A 17 -8.59 6.58 14.11
C GLY A 17 -9.36 5.38 13.56
N VAL A 18 -9.01 4.18 14.04
CA VAL A 18 -9.51 2.89 13.53
C VAL A 18 -11.05 2.78 13.54
N LYS A 19 -11.73 3.45 14.48
CA LYS A 19 -13.22 3.41 14.55
C LYS A 19 -13.90 4.18 13.42
N ALA A 20 -13.25 5.21 12.89
CA ALA A 20 -13.74 6.02 11.78
C ALA A 20 -13.20 5.54 10.43
N GLU A 21 -12.31 4.55 10.44
CA GLU A 21 -11.59 4.06 9.28
C GLU A 21 -12.54 3.47 8.23
N ARG A 22 -12.35 3.89 6.98
CA ARG A 22 -13.10 3.42 5.82
C ARG A 22 -12.13 3.29 4.66
N TRP A 23 -12.26 2.19 3.96
CA TRP A 23 -11.40 1.89 2.82
C TRP A 23 -12.22 2.10 1.55
N LEU A 24 -11.99 3.22 0.89
CA LEU A 24 -12.77 3.69 -0.25
C LEU A 24 -11.99 3.52 -1.55
N ILE A 25 -12.70 3.15 -2.61
CA ILE A 25 -12.15 3.10 -3.96
C ILE A 25 -12.43 4.43 -4.66
N ALA A 26 -11.35 5.09 -5.10
CA ALA A 26 -11.35 6.38 -5.81
C ALA A 26 -12.13 7.52 -5.10
N PRO A 27 -11.94 7.75 -3.78
CA PRO A 27 -12.53 8.92 -3.13
C PRO A 27 -11.89 10.23 -3.62
N ARG A 28 -12.60 11.35 -3.46
CA ARG A 28 -12.03 12.68 -3.77
C ARG A 28 -10.90 13.09 -2.82
N ALA A 29 -10.95 12.63 -1.57
CA ALA A 29 -9.93 12.85 -0.57
C ALA A 29 -9.87 11.63 0.37
N GLY A 30 -8.68 11.31 0.87
CA GLY A 30 -8.45 10.11 1.66
C GLY A 30 -7.03 9.99 2.17
N ASP A 31 -6.78 8.97 2.97
CA ASP A 31 -5.47 8.64 3.55
C ASP A 31 -4.85 7.40 2.89
N CYS A 32 -3.77 6.87 3.46
CA CYS A 32 -2.91 5.89 2.81
C CYS A 32 -3.64 4.62 2.32
N ASN A 33 -4.61 4.11 3.09
CA ASN A 33 -5.41 2.94 2.71
C ASN A 33 -6.22 3.19 1.44
N ASP A 34 -6.89 4.35 1.32
CA ASP A 34 -7.68 4.70 0.14
C ASP A 34 -6.82 4.71 -1.14
N TYR A 35 -5.62 5.29 -1.08
CA TYR A 35 -4.68 5.26 -2.21
C TYR A 35 -4.28 3.83 -2.57
N ALA A 36 -3.91 3.03 -1.57
CA ALA A 36 -3.44 1.67 -1.78
C ALA A 36 -4.53 0.78 -2.39
N VAL A 37 -5.77 0.82 -1.86
CA VAL A 37 -6.86 0.02 -2.42
C VAL A 37 -7.35 0.53 -3.77
N THR A 38 -7.32 1.84 -4.01
CA THR A 38 -7.66 2.39 -5.32
C THR A 38 -6.68 1.91 -6.39
N LYS A 39 -5.37 1.99 -6.12
CA LYS A 39 -4.34 1.47 -7.05
C LYS A 39 -4.51 -0.03 -7.28
N ARG A 40 -4.77 -0.80 -6.21
CA ARG A 40 -4.99 -2.24 -6.30
C ARG A 40 -6.19 -2.57 -7.18
N HIS A 41 -7.31 -1.91 -6.93
CA HIS A 41 -8.54 -2.09 -7.71
C HIS A 41 -8.33 -1.79 -9.19
N GLN A 42 -7.69 -0.65 -9.50
CA GLN A 42 -7.46 -0.26 -10.89
C GLN A 42 -6.50 -1.19 -11.62
N LEU A 43 -5.44 -1.69 -10.97
CA LEU A 43 -4.55 -2.69 -11.57
C LEU A 43 -5.26 -4.03 -11.82
N ILE A 44 -6.09 -4.49 -10.88
CA ILE A 44 -6.93 -5.68 -11.09
C ILE A 44 -7.86 -5.49 -12.28
N ALA A 45 -8.50 -4.32 -12.38
CA ALA A 45 -9.36 -3.98 -13.51
C ALA A 45 -8.60 -3.95 -14.86
N GLN A 46 -7.28 -3.75 -14.84
CA GLN A 46 -6.39 -3.83 -16.00
C GLN A 46 -5.82 -5.24 -16.25
N GLY A 47 -6.32 -6.25 -15.54
CA GLY A 47 -5.96 -7.65 -15.76
C GLY A 47 -4.81 -8.17 -14.90
N TRP A 48 -4.29 -7.38 -13.96
CA TRP A 48 -3.28 -7.89 -13.02
C TRP A 48 -3.90 -8.94 -12.09
N PRO A 49 -3.18 -10.05 -11.83
CA PRO A 49 -3.66 -11.06 -10.91
C PRO A 49 -3.73 -10.49 -9.48
N ALA A 50 -4.88 -10.64 -8.82
CA ALA A 50 -5.11 -10.09 -7.48
C ALA A 50 -4.12 -10.62 -6.42
N HIS A 51 -3.55 -11.82 -6.61
CA HIS A 51 -2.55 -12.42 -5.73
C HIS A 51 -1.14 -11.83 -5.90
N ALA A 52 -0.89 -11.06 -6.97
CA ALA A 52 0.35 -10.32 -7.15
C ALA A 52 0.28 -8.90 -6.58
N LEU A 53 -0.89 -8.46 -6.12
CA LEU A 53 -1.14 -7.10 -5.64
C LEU A 53 -1.48 -7.12 -4.15
N LEU A 54 -0.45 -6.93 -3.33
CA LEU A 54 -0.49 -7.14 -1.88
C LEU A 54 -0.49 -5.80 -1.15
N LEU A 55 -1.40 -5.65 -0.20
CA LEU A 55 -1.34 -4.53 0.73
C LEU A 55 -0.27 -4.80 1.79
N ALA A 56 0.50 -3.79 2.15
CA ALA A 56 1.53 -3.92 3.17
C ALA A 56 1.54 -2.72 4.11
N GLU A 57 1.70 -3.02 5.40
CA GLU A 57 1.87 -2.04 6.45
C GLU A 57 3.35 -1.85 6.73
N VAL A 58 3.75 -0.59 6.78
CA VAL A 58 5.13 -0.17 7.05
C VAL A 58 5.15 0.91 8.10
N VAL A 59 6.33 1.12 8.70
CA VAL A 59 6.64 2.32 9.46
C VAL A 59 7.55 3.21 8.64
N ILE A 60 7.15 4.46 8.45
CA ILE A 60 7.92 5.47 7.72
C ILE A 60 8.88 6.22 8.67
N ALA A 61 9.72 7.11 8.13
CA ALA A 61 10.77 7.79 8.89
C ALA A 61 10.26 8.62 10.08
N SER A 62 9.03 9.13 10.03
CA SER A 62 8.39 9.83 11.15
C SER A 62 8.00 8.90 12.32
N GLY A 63 8.04 7.58 12.12
CA GLY A 63 7.52 6.59 13.06
C GLY A 63 6.04 6.25 12.86
N GLU A 64 5.35 6.92 11.93
CA GLU A 64 3.95 6.66 11.62
C GLU A 64 3.77 5.35 10.85
N HIS A 65 2.66 4.66 11.10
CA HIS A 65 2.23 3.51 10.32
C HIS A 65 1.62 3.98 9.00
N HIS A 66 2.03 3.35 7.90
CA HIS A 66 1.62 3.73 6.55
C HIS A 66 1.26 2.48 5.75
N LEU A 67 0.26 2.59 4.88
CA LEU A 67 -0.13 1.52 3.99
C LEU A 67 0.32 1.78 2.55
N VAL A 68 0.97 0.78 1.96
CA VAL A 68 1.40 0.81 0.56
C VAL A 68 0.84 -0.38 -0.21
N LEU A 69 0.84 -0.26 -1.53
CA LEU A 69 0.59 -1.39 -2.43
C LEU A 69 1.92 -1.95 -2.91
N VAL A 70 2.04 -3.27 -2.88
CA VAL A 70 3.19 -4.03 -3.36
C VAL A 70 2.73 -4.86 -4.55
N ALA A 71 3.33 -4.60 -5.71
CA ALA A 71 3.11 -5.36 -6.94
C ALA A 71 4.27 -6.34 -7.13
N ARG A 72 3.97 -7.64 -7.11
CA ARG A 72 4.94 -8.70 -7.38
C ARG A 72 5.05 -8.91 -8.87
N THR A 73 6.25 -8.79 -9.41
CA THR A 73 6.55 -9.04 -10.82
C THR A 73 7.62 -10.11 -10.93
N ASP A 74 7.90 -10.57 -12.15
CA ASP A 74 8.98 -11.53 -12.39
C ASP A 74 10.37 -10.93 -12.14
N GLU A 75 10.48 -9.59 -12.12
CA GLU A 75 11.71 -8.84 -11.85
C GLU A 75 11.84 -8.45 -10.36
N GLY A 76 10.83 -8.75 -9.55
CA GLY A 76 10.81 -8.53 -8.11
C GLY A 76 9.62 -7.69 -7.63
N ASP A 77 9.65 -7.34 -6.34
CA ASP A 77 8.56 -6.63 -5.70
C ASP A 77 8.72 -5.11 -5.85
N LEU A 78 7.70 -4.46 -6.39
CA LEU A 78 7.62 -3.03 -6.61
C LEU A 78 6.63 -2.37 -5.64
N VAL A 79 6.98 -1.20 -5.13
CA VAL A 79 6.17 -0.43 -4.18
C VAL A 79 5.51 0.75 -4.88
N LEU A 80 4.19 0.81 -4.77
CA LEU A 80 3.35 1.91 -5.21
C LEU A 80 2.81 2.65 -3.98
N ASP A 81 3.19 3.93 -3.87
CA ASP A 81 3.00 4.74 -2.66
C ASP A 81 2.40 6.11 -3.01
N ASN A 82 1.55 6.67 -2.15
CA ASN A 82 1.04 8.04 -2.28
C ASN A 82 2.04 9.10 -1.81
N LEU A 83 2.94 8.76 -0.87
CA LEU A 83 4.00 9.67 -0.43
C LEU A 83 5.17 9.77 -1.43
N ASN A 84 5.25 8.84 -2.39
CA ASN A 84 6.27 8.84 -3.43
C ASN A 84 5.69 8.47 -4.80
N ALA A 85 5.79 9.39 -5.75
CA ALA A 85 5.30 9.13 -7.11
C ALA A 85 6.15 8.09 -7.87
N ASN A 86 7.44 7.97 -7.53
CA ASN A 86 8.33 7.00 -8.16
C ASN A 86 8.06 5.60 -7.62
N ILE A 87 7.78 4.67 -8.53
CA ILE A 87 7.72 3.24 -8.20
C ILE A 87 9.14 2.78 -7.87
N ARG A 88 9.31 2.08 -6.76
CA ARG A 88 10.63 1.64 -6.27
C ARG A 88 10.64 0.15 -5.95
N PRO A 89 11.77 -0.54 -6.16
CA PRO A 89 11.96 -1.86 -5.59
C PRO A 89 11.72 -1.85 -4.07
N TRP A 90 11.06 -2.89 -3.55
CA TRP A 90 10.82 -3.08 -2.12
C TRP A 90 12.10 -2.89 -1.29
N THR A 91 13.20 -3.46 -1.76
CA THR A 91 14.53 -3.44 -1.12
C THR A 91 15.20 -2.06 -1.14
N ALA A 92 14.78 -1.16 -2.03
CA ALA A 92 15.32 0.20 -2.14
C ALA A 92 14.51 1.22 -1.31
N THR A 93 13.39 0.81 -0.72
CA THR A 93 12.63 1.66 0.20
C THR A 93 13.34 1.73 1.55
N ARG A 94 13.18 2.85 2.27
CA ARG A 94 13.71 3.03 3.63
C ARG A 94 12.68 2.66 4.70
N TYR A 95 11.67 1.88 4.33
CA TYR A 95 10.57 1.50 5.20
C TYR A 95 10.99 0.40 6.16
N ARG A 96 10.46 0.45 7.38
CA ARG A 96 10.46 -0.71 8.27
C ARG A 96 9.18 -1.49 8.05
N TRP A 97 9.29 -2.66 7.45
CA TRP A 97 8.15 -3.50 7.13
C TRP A 97 7.56 -4.15 8.38
N VAL A 98 6.23 -4.09 8.53
CA VAL A 98 5.50 -4.63 9.68
C VAL A 98 4.82 -5.94 9.29
N ARG A 99 3.93 -5.87 8.30
CA ARG A 99 3.18 -7.04 7.81
C ARG A 99 2.73 -6.83 6.37
N VAL A 100 2.52 -7.93 5.66
CA VAL A 100 2.04 -7.93 4.28
C VAL A 100 0.92 -8.95 4.12
N GLN A 101 -0.06 -8.60 3.29
CA GLN A 101 -1.16 -9.49 2.92
C GLN A 101 -0.64 -10.77 2.26
N SER A 102 -1.23 -11.91 2.59
CA SER A 102 -0.87 -13.19 1.99
C SER A 102 -1.33 -13.26 0.53
N PRO A 103 -0.45 -13.67 -0.41
CA PRO A 103 -0.84 -13.86 -1.80
C PRO A 103 -1.85 -15.00 -1.98
N LYS A 104 -1.89 -15.97 -1.06
CA LYS A 104 -2.80 -17.13 -1.14
C LYS A 104 -4.21 -16.79 -0.66
N ASN A 105 -4.34 -15.93 0.34
CA ASN A 105 -5.63 -15.52 0.88
C ASN A 105 -5.53 -14.12 1.50
N PRO A 106 -6.22 -13.11 0.93
CA PRO A 106 -6.11 -11.73 1.33
C PRO A 106 -6.64 -11.41 2.74
N LEU A 107 -7.35 -12.34 3.39
CA LEU A 107 -7.78 -12.19 4.78
C LEU A 107 -6.64 -12.40 5.79
N PHE A 108 -5.55 -13.04 5.37
CA PHE A 108 -4.40 -13.29 6.23
C PHE A 108 -3.25 -12.34 5.92
N TRP A 109 -2.53 -11.97 6.97
CA TRP A 109 -1.36 -11.10 6.90
C TRP A 109 -0.19 -11.78 7.60
N ALA A 110 0.97 -11.76 6.96
CA ALA A 110 2.21 -12.29 7.53
C ALA A 110 3.00 -11.14 8.16
N THR A 111 3.30 -11.24 9.46
CA THR A 111 4.22 -10.33 10.14
C THR A 111 5.63 -10.61 9.66
N LEU A 112 6.33 -9.57 9.22
CA LEU A 112 7.72 -9.66 8.83
C LEU A 112 8.54 -9.41 10.09
N ALA A 113 9.26 -10.45 10.54
CA ALA A 113 10.04 -10.36 11.77
C ALA A 113 11.00 -9.16 11.71
N ARG A 114 11.07 -8.40 12.80
CA ARG A 114 12.16 -7.44 13.01
C ARG A 114 13.46 -8.24 12.96
N PRO A 115 14.53 -7.78 12.30
CA PRO A 115 15.86 -8.27 12.66
C PRO A 115 15.99 -8.08 14.18
N ALA A 116 16.41 -9.14 14.87
CA ALA A 116 16.79 -9.03 16.27
C ALA A 116 17.84 -7.91 16.39
N ALA A 117 17.73 -7.13 17.47
CA ALA A 117 18.69 -6.07 17.76
C ALA A 117 20.10 -6.65 17.97
#